data_AF-A0A0U1DY84-F1
#
_entry.id   AF-A0A0U1DY84-F1
#
_cell.length_a   1.000
_cell.length_b   1.000
_cell.length_c   1.000
_cell.angle_alpha   90.00
_cell.angle_beta   90.00
_cell.angle_gamma   90.00
#
_symmetry.space_group_name_H-M   'P 1'
#
loop_
_entity.id
_entity.type
_entity.pdbx_description
1 polymer ?
#
loop_
_entity_poly.entity_id
_entity_poly.type
_entity_poly.pdbx_seq_one_letter_code
_entity_poly.pdbx_strand_id
1 'polypeptide(L)'
;MKIVLAPDSFKESMTASQAVAAMREGVWSVLPHAECVGVPMADGGEGTVDAVVDALGGERITVEVSDPLGRPARATYGYVAARSLAVIEMASASGLELVAPSDRDILRASTFGVGQLIVSALDRGATELLIGIGGSATNDGGAGMLTALGVAFSDADGAPLPPGGPRLPGCTASTPRAWTADWPACTSRSPPTSPHHCSEPAAPARFSALRRGPLPTMSRCSKPR
;
A
#
# COMPACT_ATOMS: atom_id res chain seq x y z
N MET A 1 17.76 31.62 -15.04
CA MET A 1 16.32 31.36 -14.77
C MET A 1 16.20 29.95 -14.26
N LYS A 2 15.42 29.72 -13.20
CA LYS A 2 15.22 28.40 -12.60
C LYS A 2 13.78 27.96 -12.82
N ILE A 3 13.60 26.75 -13.36
CA ILE A 3 12.32 26.18 -13.76
C ILE A 3 12.14 24.86 -13.03
N VAL A 4 11.01 24.73 -12.32
CA VAL A 4 10.62 23.47 -11.66
C VAL A 4 9.70 22.70 -12.60
N LEU A 5 10.07 21.46 -12.90
CA LEU A 5 9.32 20.54 -13.74
C LEU A 5 8.65 19.52 -12.84
N ALA A 6 7.37 19.69 -12.55
CA ALA A 6 6.63 18.83 -11.63
C ALA A 6 5.42 18.11 -12.28
N PRO A 7 5.64 17.29 -13.33
CA PRO A 7 4.56 16.54 -13.97
C PRO A 7 4.17 15.31 -13.16
N ASP A 8 2.94 14.86 -13.38
CA ASP A 8 2.49 13.51 -13.06
C ASP A 8 2.75 12.57 -14.24
N SER A 9 2.56 11.27 -14.03
CA SER A 9 2.57 10.26 -15.08
C SER A 9 1.42 10.45 -16.08
N PHE A 10 1.64 10.00 -17.31
CA PHE A 10 0.59 9.83 -18.30
C PHE A 10 0.25 8.34 -18.30
N LYS A 11 -0.91 8.02 -17.74
CA LYS A 11 -1.38 6.64 -17.59
C LYS A 11 -1.28 5.86 -18.90
N GLU A 12 -0.73 4.65 -18.83
CA GLU A 12 -0.46 3.76 -19.99
C GLU A 12 0.50 4.33 -21.05
N SER A 13 1.28 5.37 -20.75
CA SER A 13 2.11 6.05 -21.75
C SER A 13 3.51 6.40 -21.25
N MET A 14 3.63 7.31 -20.29
CA MET A 14 4.94 7.73 -19.78
C MET A 14 4.92 7.93 -18.28
N THR A 15 6.00 7.53 -17.62
CA THR A 15 6.24 7.80 -16.19
C THR A 15 6.45 9.30 -15.96
N ALA A 16 6.22 9.77 -14.73
CA ALA A 16 6.50 11.16 -14.36
C ALA A 16 7.97 11.53 -14.60
N SER A 17 8.90 10.59 -14.39
CA SER A 17 10.34 10.79 -14.66
C SER A 17 10.64 10.96 -16.16
N GLN A 18 9.97 10.20 -17.03
CA GLN A 18 10.08 10.39 -18.48
C GLN A 18 9.49 11.73 -18.92
N ALA A 19 8.36 12.14 -18.34
CA ALA A 19 7.77 13.45 -18.59
C ALA A 19 8.73 14.59 -18.17
N VAL A 20 9.38 14.49 -17.01
CA VAL A 20 10.42 15.44 -16.57
C VAL A 20 11.56 15.52 -17.59
N ALA A 21 12.04 14.39 -18.10
CA ALA A 21 13.11 14.36 -19.10
C ALA A 21 12.70 15.08 -20.40
N ALA A 22 11.52 14.75 -20.93
CA ALA A 22 10.97 15.38 -22.14
C ALA A 22 10.74 16.90 -21.96
N MET A 23 10.18 17.32 -20.84
CA MET A 23 10.00 18.73 -20.52
C MET A 23 11.34 19.48 -20.44
N ARG A 24 12.37 18.85 -19.86
CA ARG A 24 13.71 19.44 -19.75
C ARG A 24 14.33 19.67 -21.13
N GLU A 25 14.23 18.69 -22.03
CA GLU A 25 14.69 18.82 -23.41
C GLU A 25 13.96 19.96 -24.13
N GLY A 26 12.64 20.04 -23.99
CA GLY A 26 11.83 21.12 -24.54
C GLY A 26 12.24 22.50 -24.03
N VAL A 27 12.47 22.63 -22.71
CA VAL A 27 12.96 23.88 -22.12
C VAL A 27 14.33 24.26 -22.67
N TRP A 28 15.29 23.33 -22.71
CA TRP A 28 16.65 23.63 -23.18
C TRP A 28 16.72 23.93 -24.68
N SER A 29 15.74 23.50 -25.47
CA SER A 29 15.66 23.88 -26.89
C SER A 29 15.44 25.39 -27.09
N VAL A 30 14.84 26.08 -26.13
CA VAL A 30 14.55 27.53 -26.18
C VAL A 30 15.40 28.33 -25.19
N LEU A 31 15.69 27.76 -24.02
CA LEU A 31 16.47 28.36 -22.93
C LEU A 31 17.62 27.42 -22.52
N PRO A 32 18.72 27.34 -23.30
CA PRO A 32 19.80 26.38 -23.07
C PRO A 32 20.51 26.49 -21.72
N HIS A 33 20.41 27.64 -21.07
CA HIS A 33 21.05 27.93 -19.78
C HIS A 33 20.06 27.95 -18.61
N ALA A 34 18.80 27.54 -18.82
CA ALA A 34 17.85 27.40 -17.73
C ALA A 34 18.25 26.25 -16.80
N GLU A 35 18.21 26.51 -15.49
CA GLU A 35 18.33 25.47 -14.47
C GLU A 35 16.98 24.77 -14.35
N CYS A 36 16.93 23.48 -14.70
CA CYS A 36 15.71 22.67 -14.65
C CYS A 36 15.75 21.70 -13.46
N VAL A 37 14.92 21.93 -12.45
CA VAL A 37 14.76 21.02 -11.30
C VAL A 37 13.58 20.11 -11.56
N GLY A 38 13.83 18.81 -11.73
CA GLY A 38 12.80 17.80 -11.93
C GLY A 38 12.23 17.32 -10.59
N VAL A 39 10.92 17.32 -10.47
CA VAL A 39 10.18 16.83 -9.29
C VAL A 39 9.06 15.92 -9.80
N PRO A 40 9.34 14.65 -10.15
CA PRO A 40 8.30 13.71 -10.56
C PRO A 40 7.24 13.61 -9.48
N MET A 41 5.99 13.86 -9.84
CA MET A 41 4.86 13.80 -8.92
C MET A 41 4.14 12.47 -9.07
N ALA A 42 3.44 12.06 -8.01
CA ALA A 42 2.51 10.94 -8.03
C ALA A 42 1.36 11.23 -7.07
N ASP A 43 0.18 10.72 -7.39
CA ASP A 43 -1.07 10.94 -6.65
C ASP A 43 -1.40 9.82 -5.66
N GLY A 44 -0.44 8.95 -5.35
CA GLY A 44 -0.64 7.75 -4.55
C GLY A 44 -1.02 6.50 -5.35
N GLY A 45 -1.16 6.63 -6.68
CA GLY A 45 -1.26 5.51 -7.60
C GLY A 45 0.10 4.94 -8.01
N GLU A 46 0.13 4.36 -9.21
CA GLU A 46 1.32 3.81 -9.86
C GLU A 46 2.45 4.85 -9.98
N GLY A 47 3.69 4.44 -9.69
CA GLY A 47 4.87 5.30 -9.83
C GLY A 47 5.16 6.20 -8.62
N THR A 48 4.35 6.12 -7.56
CA THR A 48 4.61 6.76 -6.26
C THR A 48 5.88 6.23 -5.60
N VAL A 49 6.11 4.91 -5.65
CA VAL A 49 7.33 4.27 -5.14
C VAL A 49 8.54 4.86 -5.83
N ASP A 50 8.52 4.93 -7.16
CA ASP A 50 9.63 5.45 -7.95
C ASP A 50 9.89 6.93 -7.65
N ALA A 51 8.84 7.76 -7.69
CA ALA A 51 8.95 9.19 -7.41
C ALA A 51 9.56 9.48 -6.03
N VAL A 52 9.12 8.77 -4.99
CA VAL A 52 9.59 9.00 -3.62
C VAL A 52 10.99 8.43 -3.41
N VAL A 53 11.28 7.23 -3.92
CA VAL A 53 12.60 6.60 -3.80
C VAL A 53 13.66 7.44 -4.50
N ASP A 54 13.38 7.90 -5.72
CA ASP A 54 14.33 8.68 -6.51
C ASP A 54 14.55 10.08 -5.90
N ALA A 55 13.51 10.70 -5.35
CA ALA A 55 13.61 12.01 -4.70
C ALA A 55 14.35 11.97 -3.34
N LEU A 56 14.23 10.87 -2.59
CA LEU A 56 14.77 10.75 -1.23
C LEU A 56 16.03 9.88 -1.12
N GLY A 57 16.50 9.30 -2.22
CA GLY A 57 17.66 8.41 -2.23
C GLY A 57 17.42 7.08 -1.51
N GLY A 58 16.27 6.45 -1.78
CA GLY A 58 15.91 5.14 -1.23
C GLY A 58 16.42 3.95 -2.05
N GLU A 59 16.04 2.75 -1.62
CA GLU A 59 16.23 1.49 -2.35
C GLU A 59 14.88 0.84 -2.69
N ARG A 60 14.86 0.06 -3.77
CA ARG A 60 13.70 -0.75 -4.18
C ARG A 60 13.89 -2.17 -3.71
N ILE A 61 12.94 -2.68 -2.95
CA ILE A 61 12.97 -4.02 -2.36
C ILE A 61 11.89 -4.87 -3.00
N THR A 62 12.31 -5.97 -3.63
CA THR A 62 11.39 -6.98 -4.16
C THR A 62 11.31 -8.18 -3.23
N VAL A 63 10.09 -8.62 -2.92
CA VAL A 63 9.82 -9.81 -2.10
C VAL A 63 8.77 -10.69 -2.77
N GLU A 64 8.76 -11.97 -2.40
CA GLU A 64 7.71 -12.90 -2.80
C GLU A 64 6.48 -12.67 -1.91
N VAL A 65 5.32 -12.53 -2.55
CA VAL A 65 4.02 -12.29 -1.91
C VAL A 65 2.94 -13.14 -2.57
N SER A 66 1.77 -13.19 -1.96
CA SER A 66 0.57 -13.71 -2.59
C SER A 66 -0.11 -12.62 -3.42
N ASP A 67 -0.39 -12.92 -4.68
CA ASP A 67 -1.20 -12.07 -5.55
C ASP A 67 -2.68 -12.04 -5.09
N PRO A 68 -3.58 -11.27 -5.76
CA PRO A 68 -4.99 -11.23 -5.38
C PRO A 68 -5.65 -12.59 -5.25
N LEU A 69 -5.27 -13.58 -6.06
CA LEU A 69 -5.88 -14.91 -6.10
C LEU A 69 -5.14 -15.93 -5.22
N GLY A 70 -4.14 -15.49 -4.43
CA GLY A 70 -3.36 -16.33 -3.53
C GLY A 70 -2.19 -17.06 -4.20
N ARG A 71 -1.87 -16.75 -5.46
CA ARG A 71 -0.75 -17.35 -6.20
C ARG A 71 0.56 -16.65 -5.81
N PRO A 72 1.71 -17.33 -5.83
CA PRO A 72 3.01 -16.68 -5.64
C PRO A 72 3.26 -15.61 -6.71
N ALA A 73 3.67 -14.43 -6.28
CA ALA A 73 4.03 -13.30 -7.13
C ALA A 73 5.21 -12.54 -6.50
N ARG A 74 5.82 -11.65 -7.30
CA ARG A 74 6.88 -10.75 -6.84
C ARG A 74 6.33 -9.33 -6.81
N ALA A 75 6.44 -8.68 -5.65
CA ALA A 75 6.02 -7.30 -5.47
C ALA A 75 7.20 -6.46 -4.96
N THR A 76 7.21 -5.18 -5.33
CA THR A 76 8.30 -4.25 -5.01
C THR A 76 7.77 -3.08 -4.20
N TYR A 77 8.52 -2.68 -3.18
CA TYR A 77 8.26 -1.47 -2.41
C TYR A 77 9.55 -0.64 -2.26
N GLY A 78 9.41 0.64 -1.95
CA GLY A 78 10.52 1.54 -1.68
C GLY A 78 10.89 1.58 -0.21
N TYR A 79 12.17 1.67 0.12
CA TYR A 79 12.66 1.89 1.48
C TYR A 79 13.67 3.03 1.54
N VAL A 80 13.41 4.02 2.38
CA VAL A 80 14.25 5.21 2.58
C VAL A 80 14.84 5.13 3.99
N ALA A 81 16.02 4.53 4.10
CA ALA A 81 16.69 4.23 5.38
C ALA A 81 16.89 5.49 6.25
N ALA A 82 17.28 6.61 5.64
CA ALA A 82 17.50 7.89 6.33
C ALA A 82 16.26 8.40 7.08
N ARG A 83 15.06 7.95 6.70
CA ARG A 83 13.79 8.31 7.32
C ARG A 83 13.07 7.14 7.97
N SER A 84 13.63 5.92 7.89
CA SER A 84 12.92 4.69 8.26
C SER A 84 11.53 4.63 7.62
N LEU A 85 11.40 5.08 6.37
CA LEU A 85 10.15 5.18 5.63
C LEU A 85 10.08 4.05 4.61
N ALA A 86 8.98 3.30 4.60
CA ALA A 86 8.63 2.44 3.48
C ALA A 86 7.51 3.05 2.64
N VAL A 87 7.63 2.94 1.33
CA VAL A 87 6.65 3.40 0.35
C VAL A 87 6.13 2.16 -0.37
N ILE A 88 4.83 1.89 -0.26
CA ILE A 88 4.20 0.68 -0.76
C ILE A 88 3.08 1.09 -1.72
N GLU A 89 3.05 0.51 -2.90
CA GLU A 89 1.86 0.55 -3.77
C GLU A 89 1.11 -0.75 -3.63
N MET A 90 -0.15 -0.70 -3.19
CA MET A 90 -0.94 -1.92 -3.02
C MET A 90 -1.12 -2.67 -4.34
N ALA A 91 -1.17 -1.95 -5.47
CA ALA A 91 -1.29 -2.53 -6.80
C ALA A 91 -0.13 -3.49 -7.14
N SER A 92 1.05 -3.30 -6.55
CA SER A 92 2.20 -4.20 -6.76
C SER A 92 1.97 -5.63 -6.26
N ALA A 93 1.10 -5.81 -5.25
CA ALA A 93 0.76 -7.12 -4.67
C ALA A 93 -0.70 -7.52 -4.89
N SER A 94 -1.60 -6.53 -5.02
CA SER A 94 -3.04 -6.73 -5.10
C SER A 94 -3.69 -5.96 -6.25
N GLY A 95 -2.94 -5.66 -7.31
CA GLY A 95 -3.39 -4.85 -8.43
C GLY A 95 -4.27 -5.58 -9.45
N LEU A 96 -5.13 -4.82 -10.12
CA LEU A 96 -6.04 -5.33 -11.17
C LEU A 96 -5.29 -5.90 -12.40
N GLU A 97 -4.07 -5.43 -12.64
CA GLU A 97 -3.20 -5.89 -13.73
C GLU A 97 -2.59 -7.27 -13.47
N LEU A 98 -2.52 -7.70 -12.20
CA LEU A 98 -2.03 -9.04 -11.83
C LEU A 98 -3.04 -10.15 -12.14
N VAL A 99 -4.27 -9.78 -12.53
CA VAL A 99 -5.37 -10.71 -12.76
C VAL A 99 -5.89 -10.56 -14.19
N ALA A 100 -5.71 -11.63 -14.97
CA ALA A 100 -6.26 -11.70 -16.32
C ALA A 100 -7.77 -11.46 -16.30
N PRO A 101 -8.37 -10.78 -17.31
CA PRO A 101 -9.79 -10.47 -17.32
C PRO A 101 -10.72 -11.68 -17.08
N SER A 102 -10.32 -12.87 -17.57
CA SER A 102 -11.05 -14.13 -17.36
C SER A 102 -11.05 -14.64 -15.92
N ASP A 103 -10.06 -14.23 -15.14
CA ASP A 103 -9.79 -14.75 -13.79
C ASP A 103 -10.22 -13.77 -12.70
N ARG A 104 -10.81 -12.63 -13.08
CA ARG A 104 -11.24 -11.58 -12.15
C ARG A 104 -12.42 -12.07 -11.32
N ASP A 105 -12.14 -12.36 -10.06
CA ASP A 105 -13.13 -12.73 -9.05
C ASP A 105 -12.94 -11.86 -7.80
N ILE A 106 -13.78 -10.84 -7.66
CA ILE A 106 -13.69 -9.87 -6.57
C ILE A 106 -14.02 -10.47 -5.20
N LEU A 107 -14.73 -11.61 -5.16
CA LEU A 107 -15.10 -12.29 -3.93
C LEU A 107 -13.95 -13.17 -3.40
N ARG A 108 -13.02 -13.54 -4.28
CA ARG A 108 -11.83 -14.33 -3.92
C ARG A 108 -10.58 -13.46 -3.76
N ALA A 109 -10.57 -12.29 -4.39
CA ALA A 109 -9.42 -11.40 -4.38
C ALA A 109 -9.08 -10.91 -2.96
N SER A 110 -7.82 -11.09 -2.53
CA SER A 110 -7.35 -10.76 -1.19
C SER A 110 -6.19 -9.74 -1.18
N THR A 111 -6.17 -8.90 -0.13
CA THR A 111 -5.09 -7.95 0.17
C THR A 111 -3.93 -8.58 0.97
N PHE A 112 -3.89 -9.91 1.12
CA PHE A 112 -2.87 -10.60 1.91
C PHE A 112 -1.43 -10.26 1.50
N GLY A 113 -1.16 -10.16 0.19
CA GLY A 113 0.15 -9.76 -0.33
C GLY A 113 0.60 -8.37 0.11
N VAL A 114 -0.33 -7.42 0.25
CA VAL A 114 -0.03 -6.08 0.78
C VAL A 114 0.44 -6.17 2.23
N GLY A 115 -0.21 -7.01 3.03
CA GLY A 115 0.24 -7.25 4.40
C GLY A 115 1.63 -7.89 4.48
N GLN A 116 1.99 -8.77 3.54
CA GLN A 116 3.35 -9.32 3.44
C GLN A 116 4.40 -8.23 3.09
N LEU A 117 4.06 -7.27 2.22
CA LEU A 117 4.91 -6.10 1.97
C LEU A 117 5.12 -5.27 3.24
N ILE A 118 4.05 -5.02 4.00
CA ILE A 118 4.13 -4.29 5.27
C ILE A 118 5.02 -5.04 6.26
N VAL A 119 4.84 -6.37 6.42
CA VAL A 119 5.69 -7.18 7.30
C VAL A 119 7.16 -7.08 6.89
N SER A 120 7.47 -7.21 5.60
CA SER A 120 8.84 -7.05 5.08
C SER A 120 9.40 -5.65 5.38
N ALA A 121 8.62 -4.59 5.19
CA ALA A 121 9.03 -3.23 5.50
C ALA A 121 9.32 -3.03 7.00
N LEU A 122 8.45 -3.55 7.87
CA LEU A 122 8.63 -3.49 9.32
C LEU A 122 9.86 -4.29 9.78
N ASP A 123 10.11 -5.46 9.19
CA ASP A 123 11.28 -6.29 9.50
C ASP A 123 12.59 -5.62 9.09
N ARG A 124 12.56 -4.72 8.10
CA ARG A 124 13.67 -3.83 7.74
C ARG A 124 13.81 -2.60 8.65
N GLY A 125 12.91 -2.43 9.62
CA GLY A 125 12.94 -1.31 10.56
C GLY A 125 12.22 -0.06 10.07
N ALA A 126 11.27 -0.19 9.14
CA ALA A 126 10.39 0.94 8.81
C ALA A 126 9.56 1.36 10.03
N THR A 127 9.57 2.66 10.34
CA THR A 127 8.75 3.30 11.38
C THR A 127 7.72 4.27 10.79
N GLU A 128 7.79 4.54 9.48
CA GLU A 128 6.77 5.25 8.72
C GLU A 128 6.38 4.42 7.49
N LEU A 129 5.09 4.38 7.16
CA LEU A 129 4.59 3.73 5.94
C LEU A 129 3.82 4.78 5.11
N LEU A 130 4.15 4.89 3.84
CA LEU A 130 3.35 5.60 2.84
C LEU A 130 2.76 4.55 1.91
N ILE A 131 1.44 4.37 1.92
CA ILE A 131 0.78 3.33 1.14
C ILE A 131 -0.15 3.95 0.10
N GLY A 132 0.19 3.76 -1.17
CA GLY A 132 -0.67 4.02 -2.29
C GLY A 132 -1.72 2.92 -2.43
N ILE A 133 -3.00 3.27 -2.40
CA ILE A 133 -4.12 2.31 -2.40
C ILE A 133 -4.91 2.28 -3.72
N GLY A 134 -4.39 2.92 -4.77
CA GLY A 134 -4.98 2.88 -6.11
C GLY A 134 -4.81 1.53 -6.80
N GLY A 135 -5.64 1.26 -7.82
CA GLY A 135 -5.43 0.17 -8.79
C GLY A 135 -5.71 -1.26 -8.27
N SER A 136 -6.42 -1.42 -7.16
CA SER A 136 -6.64 -2.75 -6.55
C SER A 136 -7.60 -3.66 -7.33
N ALA A 137 -7.38 -4.97 -7.23
CA ALA A 137 -8.29 -6.03 -7.70
C ALA A 137 -9.26 -6.52 -6.61
N THR A 138 -9.20 -5.93 -5.41
CA THR A 138 -9.70 -6.52 -4.16
C THR A 138 -10.85 -5.71 -3.57
N ASN A 139 -11.78 -6.37 -2.90
CA ASN A 139 -12.83 -5.71 -2.08
C ASN A 139 -12.98 -6.37 -0.69
N ASP A 140 -11.89 -6.94 -0.16
CA ASP A 140 -11.90 -7.67 1.11
C ASP A 140 -11.87 -6.77 2.36
N GLY A 141 -12.02 -5.45 2.17
CA GLY A 141 -11.97 -4.45 3.24
C GLY A 141 -10.62 -4.38 3.97
N GLY A 142 -9.53 -4.91 3.39
CA GLY A 142 -8.23 -5.01 4.05
C GLY A 142 -8.10 -6.21 5.00
N ALA A 143 -9.07 -7.13 5.02
CA ALA A 143 -9.03 -8.31 5.89
C ALA A 143 -7.81 -9.20 5.62
N GLY A 144 -7.45 -9.41 4.35
CA GLY A 144 -6.24 -10.14 3.98
C GLY A 144 -4.97 -9.48 4.52
N MET A 145 -4.82 -8.17 4.30
CA MET A 145 -3.70 -7.37 4.81
C MET A 145 -3.57 -7.48 6.33
N LEU A 146 -4.69 -7.32 7.06
CA LEU A 146 -4.71 -7.43 8.52
C LEU A 146 -4.39 -8.85 8.99
N THR A 147 -4.85 -9.87 8.28
CA THR A 147 -4.53 -11.28 8.58
C THR A 147 -3.03 -11.54 8.46
N ALA A 148 -2.37 -11.03 7.41
CA ALA A 148 -0.91 -11.13 7.27
C ALA A 148 -0.14 -10.42 8.40
N LEU A 149 -0.70 -9.35 8.97
CA LEU A 149 -0.15 -8.66 10.14
C LEU A 149 -0.41 -9.40 11.47
N GLY A 150 -1.19 -10.49 11.43
CA GLY A 150 -1.48 -11.38 12.53
C GLY A 150 -2.87 -11.20 13.16
N VAL A 151 -3.77 -10.42 12.56
CA VAL A 151 -5.16 -10.32 13.01
C VAL A 151 -5.89 -11.63 12.69
N ALA A 152 -6.61 -12.19 13.66
CA ALA A 152 -7.49 -13.33 13.44
C ALA A 152 -8.94 -12.84 13.36
N PHE A 153 -9.64 -13.24 12.31
CA PHE A 153 -11.07 -12.98 12.13
C PHE A 153 -11.88 -14.24 12.42
N SER A 154 -12.94 -14.08 13.20
CA SER A 154 -13.89 -15.14 13.53
C SER A 154 -15.33 -14.72 13.24
N ASP A 155 -16.17 -15.70 12.92
CA ASP A 155 -17.62 -15.50 12.82
C ASP A 155 -18.27 -15.32 14.20
N ALA A 156 -19.60 -15.22 14.23
CA ALA A 156 -20.39 -15.03 15.44
C ALA A 156 -20.28 -16.22 16.43
N ASP A 157 -19.94 -17.40 15.92
CA ASP A 157 -19.78 -18.63 16.70
C ASP A 157 -18.32 -18.85 17.15
N GLY A 158 -17.42 -17.92 16.79
CA GLY A 158 -15.99 -17.98 17.12
C GLY A 158 -15.17 -18.85 16.17
N ALA A 159 -15.73 -19.29 15.04
CA ALA A 159 -15.02 -20.09 14.05
C ALA A 159 -14.13 -19.20 13.16
N PRO A 160 -12.91 -19.63 12.78
CA PRO A 160 -12.03 -18.86 11.92
C PRO A 160 -12.63 -18.61 10.53
N LEU A 161 -12.49 -17.39 10.02
CA LEU A 161 -12.92 -17.04 8.67
C LEU A 161 -11.88 -17.43 7.61
N PRO A 162 -12.31 -17.86 6.41
CA PRO A 162 -11.39 -18.15 5.32
C PRO A 162 -10.73 -16.87 4.76
N PRO A 163 -9.54 -16.98 4.14
CA PRO A 163 -8.91 -15.88 3.40
C PRO A 163 -9.79 -15.39 2.25
N GLY A 164 -9.75 -14.08 1.92
CA GLY A 164 -10.50 -13.49 0.79
C GLY A 164 -11.54 -12.44 1.17
N GLY A 165 -11.65 -12.10 2.45
CA GLY A 165 -12.62 -11.12 2.93
C GLY A 165 -13.94 -11.77 3.31
N PRO A 166 -14.39 -11.62 4.56
CA PRO A 166 -15.67 -12.15 4.93
C PRO A 166 -16.79 -11.36 4.27
N ARG A 167 -17.97 -11.97 4.16
CA ARG A 167 -19.21 -11.19 4.27
C ARG A 167 -19.13 -10.52 5.64
N LEU A 168 -18.70 -9.25 5.66
CA LEU A 168 -18.40 -8.49 6.88
C LEU A 168 -19.55 -8.29 7.90
N PRO A 169 -20.84 -8.60 7.64
CA PRO A 169 -21.83 -8.52 8.72
C PRO A 169 -21.53 -9.55 9.83
N GLY A 170 -21.21 -9.07 11.03
CA GLY A 170 -21.17 -9.88 12.26
C GLY A 170 -19.84 -10.56 12.60
N CYS A 171 -18.73 -10.16 11.97
CA CYS A 171 -17.41 -10.73 12.28
C CYS A 171 -16.76 -10.07 13.50
N THR A 172 -15.98 -10.84 14.25
CA THR A 172 -15.14 -10.36 15.35
C THR A 172 -13.67 -10.41 14.93
N ALA A 173 -12.90 -9.37 15.27
CA ALA A 173 -11.47 -9.30 15.00
C ALA A 173 -10.69 -9.33 16.32
N SER A 174 -9.65 -10.16 16.38
CA SER A 174 -8.77 -10.26 17.54
C SER A 174 -7.31 -10.19 17.11
N THR A 175 -6.48 -9.53 17.93
CA THR A 175 -5.04 -9.37 17.68
C THR A 175 -4.23 -10.14 18.72
N PRO A 176 -3.59 -11.27 18.37
CA PRO A 176 -2.58 -11.91 19.21
C PRO A 176 -1.26 -11.10 19.30
N ARG A 177 -1.05 -10.11 18.40
CA ARG A 177 0.12 -9.23 18.40
C ARG A 177 -0.27 -7.78 18.71
N ALA A 178 0.37 -7.20 19.72
CA ALA A 178 0.24 -5.79 20.06
C ALA A 178 1.01 -4.93 19.04
N TRP A 179 0.31 -4.52 18.00
CA TRP A 179 0.75 -3.43 17.14
C TRP A 179 -0.11 -2.20 17.46
N THR A 180 0.47 -1.16 18.04
CA THR A 180 -0.21 0.13 18.20
C THR A 180 0.10 1.00 16.98
N ALA A 181 -0.93 1.40 16.24
CA ALA A 181 -0.83 2.40 15.18
C ALA A 181 -1.88 3.48 15.37
N ASP A 182 -1.45 4.72 15.12
CA ASP A 182 -2.37 5.83 14.88
C ASP A 182 -2.70 5.79 13.38
N TRP A 183 -3.92 5.37 13.04
CA TRP A 183 -4.44 5.30 11.67
C TRP A 183 -5.11 6.64 11.32
N PRO A 184 -4.45 7.59 10.65
CA PRO A 184 -5.16 8.74 10.10
C PRO A 184 -6.09 8.28 8.96
N ALA A 185 -7.23 8.95 8.86
CA ALA A 185 -8.27 8.64 7.90
C ALA A 185 -7.76 8.75 6.44
N CYS A 186 -8.16 7.78 5.63
CA CYS A 186 -8.00 7.77 4.18
C CYS A 186 -8.60 9.06 3.57
N THR A 187 -7.89 9.70 2.65
CA THR A 187 -8.32 10.97 2.05
C THR A 187 -9.30 10.82 0.88
N SER A 188 -9.71 9.61 0.52
CA SER A 188 -10.85 9.43 -0.40
C SER A 188 -12.17 9.77 0.32
N ARG A 189 -12.96 10.68 -0.25
CA ARG A 189 -14.21 11.19 0.35
C ARG A 189 -15.40 10.25 0.20
N SER A 190 -15.26 9.16 -0.54
CA SER A 190 -16.36 8.23 -0.85
C SER A 190 -16.50 7.20 0.28
N PRO A 191 -17.60 7.20 1.05
CA PRO A 191 -17.78 6.25 2.14
C PRO A 191 -17.77 4.81 1.60
N PRO A 192 -17.31 3.83 2.40
CA PRO A 192 -17.09 2.44 1.98
C PRO A 192 -18.34 1.71 1.46
N THR A 193 -19.53 2.31 1.64
CA THR A 193 -20.83 1.77 1.20
C THR A 193 -21.45 2.53 0.03
N SER A 194 -20.77 3.55 -0.53
CA SER A 194 -21.32 4.33 -1.64
C SER A 194 -21.24 3.59 -2.98
N PRO A 195 -22.26 3.72 -3.85
CA PRO A 195 -22.26 3.09 -5.18
C PRO A 195 -21.20 3.65 -6.15
N HIS A 196 -20.45 4.69 -5.77
CA HIS A 196 -19.41 5.33 -6.57
C HIS A 196 -17.97 5.05 -6.07
N HIS A 197 -17.81 4.18 -5.07
CA HIS A 197 -16.53 3.95 -4.38
C HIS A 197 -15.40 3.42 -5.28
N CYS A 198 -15.73 2.67 -6.34
CA CYS A 198 -14.72 2.04 -7.21
C CYS A 198 -14.15 2.93 -8.33
N SER A 199 -14.61 4.18 -8.50
CA SER A 199 -14.28 5.00 -9.68
C SER A 199 -13.42 6.24 -9.43
N GLU A 200 -13.06 6.58 -8.19
CA GLU A 200 -12.19 7.73 -7.88
C GLU A 200 -10.76 7.28 -7.54
N PRO A 201 -9.72 7.95 -8.08
CA PRO A 201 -8.34 7.70 -7.66
C PRO A 201 -8.19 8.02 -6.17
N ALA A 202 -7.73 7.02 -5.40
CA ALA A 202 -7.55 7.14 -3.97
C ALA A 202 -6.17 7.73 -3.66
N ALA A 203 -6.16 8.91 -3.04
CA ALA A 203 -4.94 9.55 -2.54
C ALA A 203 -4.19 8.63 -1.55
N PRO A 204 -2.85 8.77 -1.44
CA PRO A 204 -2.05 7.85 -0.66
C PRO A 204 -2.34 8.04 0.82
N ALA A 205 -2.44 6.93 1.54
CA ALA A 205 -2.59 6.95 2.98
C ALA A 205 -1.21 6.93 3.63
N ARG A 206 -0.94 7.93 4.47
CA ARG A 206 0.32 8.03 5.23
C ARG A 206 0.07 7.54 6.65
N PHE A 207 0.81 6.52 7.06
CA PHE A 207 0.68 5.90 8.38
C PHE A 207 1.97 6.08 9.18
N SER A 208 1.84 6.46 10.46
CA SER A 208 2.92 6.27 11.43
C SER A 208 2.98 4.76 11.75
N ALA A 209 4.14 4.15 11.54
CA ALA A 209 4.22 2.70 11.62
C ALA A 209 4.21 2.18 13.05
N LEU A 210 3.78 0.92 13.09
CA LEU A 210 3.49 0.09 14.22
C LEU A 210 4.78 -0.16 15.05
N ARG A 211 4.75 0.08 16.36
CA ARG A 211 5.81 -0.40 17.27
C ARG A 211 5.49 -1.83 17.70
N ARG A 212 6.46 -2.75 17.62
CA ARG A 212 6.34 -4.08 18.25
C ARG A 212 6.25 -3.91 19.76
N GLY A 213 5.07 -4.11 20.34
CA GLY A 213 4.90 -4.21 21.80
C GLY A 213 5.40 -5.56 22.32
N PRO A 214 5.78 -5.66 23.61
CA PRO A 214 6.05 -6.96 24.24
C PRO A 214 4.79 -7.85 24.19
N LEU A 215 4.99 -9.16 24.05
CA LEU A 215 3.91 -10.16 24.09
C LEU A 215 3.07 -9.93 25.37
N PRO A 216 1.72 -9.91 25.29
CA PRO A 216 0.91 -9.89 26.50
C PRO A 216 1.22 -11.16 27.30
N THR A 217 1.80 -10.98 28.48
CA THR A 217 1.94 -12.06 29.46
C THR A 217 0.53 -12.51 29.84
N MET A 218 0.18 -13.76 29.54
CA MET A 218 -1.06 -14.37 30.02
C MET A 218 -1.07 -14.32 31.56
N SER A 219 -1.80 -13.38 32.14
CA SER A 219 -2.13 -13.44 33.56
C SER A 219 -3.09 -14.62 33.75
N ARG A 220 -2.63 -15.65 34.45
CA ARG A 220 -3.47 -16.77 34.86
C ARG A 220 -4.61 -16.20 35.70
N CYS A 221 -5.83 -16.34 35.21
CA CYS A 221 -7.04 -16.05 35.96
C CYS A 221 -7.12 -17.04 37.14
N SER A 222 -6.78 -16.58 38.34
CA SER A 222 -6.95 -17.36 39.57
C SER A 222 -8.45 -17.50 39.85
N LYS A 223 -8.95 -18.75 39.86
CA LYS A 223 -10.32 -19.08 40.26
C LYS A 223 -10.61 -18.57 41.69
N PRO A 224 -11.75 -17.91 41.94
CA PRO A 224 -12.18 -17.62 43.30
C PRO A 224 -12.63 -18.91 44.00
N ARG A 225 -12.30 -19.02 45.29
CA ARG A 225 -12.90 -19.98 46.23
C ARG A 225 -14.18 -19.40 46.80
#